data_AF-A0A7C5GAJ9-F1
#
_entry.id   AF-A0A7C5GAJ9-F1
#
_cell.length_a   1.000
_cell.length_b   1.000
_cell.length_c   1.000
_cell.angle_alpha   90.00
_cell.angle_beta   90.00
_cell.angle_gamma   90.00
#
_symmetry.space_group_name_H-M   'P 1'
#
loop_
_entity.id
_entity.type
_entity.pdbx_description
1 polymer ?
#
loop_
_entity_poly.entity_id
_entity_poly.type
_entity_poly.pdbx_seq_one_letter_code
_entity_poly.pdbx_strand_id
1 'polypeptide(L)'
;MMVTQMKTLDDYKNAYNNSVENPEQFWAEQADKFTWKQKWDKVLEWNFKEPKVKWFDGGKLNITENCLDRHLETRGDKTAILWVPNEPDAQDKKFTYKELFNEVNKFANGLKKQGIKKGDRVIFYMPMIPDLAIGMLACARIGAIHSIVFAGFSAQSLADRIIDAQAKMVICSDYNSRGAKNIPVKKVVDDALEMGCDSVQNVVVHKNTGGDIYWNDAIDI
;
A
#
# COMPACT_ATOMS: atom_id res chain seq x y z
N MET A 1 -7.46 -24.74 -2.85
CA MET A 1 -8.52 -24.18 -1.97
C MET A 1 -9.64 -23.64 -2.85
N MET A 2 -10.87 -24.13 -2.69
CA MET A 2 -12.01 -23.66 -3.47
C MET A 2 -12.38 -22.23 -3.04
N VAL A 3 -12.48 -21.32 -4.01
CA VAL A 3 -13.07 -20.00 -3.80
C VAL A 3 -14.56 -20.21 -3.53
N THR A 4 -15.10 -19.60 -2.47
CA THR A 4 -16.55 -19.59 -2.24
C THR A 4 -17.16 -18.71 -3.32
N GLN A 5 -17.60 -19.31 -4.42
CA GLN A 5 -18.26 -18.63 -5.52
C GLN A 5 -19.75 -18.93 -5.44
N MET A 6 -20.54 -17.90 -5.17
CA MET A 6 -22.00 -17.97 -5.18
C MET A 6 -22.47 -18.04 -6.64
N LYS A 7 -23.38 -18.97 -6.95
CA LYS A 7 -23.90 -19.16 -8.31
C LYS A 7 -25.34 -18.66 -8.46
N THR A 8 -26.06 -18.60 -7.35
CA THR A 8 -27.46 -18.16 -7.31
C THR A 8 -27.67 -17.08 -6.25
N LEU A 9 -28.81 -16.40 -6.34
CA LEU A 9 -29.24 -15.46 -5.31
C LEU A 9 -29.48 -16.17 -3.97
N ASP A 10 -29.94 -17.41 -3.99
CA ASP A 10 -30.20 -18.18 -2.77
C ASP A 10 -28.89 -18.60 -2.09
N ASP A 11 -27.85 -18.96 -2.85
CA ASP A 11 -26.50 -19.17 -2.30
C ASP A 11 -26.01 -17.94 -1.54
N TYR A 12 -26.21 -16.76 -2.14
CA TYR A 12 -25.86 -15.48 -1.52
C TYR A 12 -26.64 -15.24 -0.23
N LYS A 13 -27.96 -15.41 -0.25
CA LYS A 13 -28.81 -15.20 0.93
C LYS A 13 -28.39 -16.14 2.07
N ASN A 14 -28.12 -17.40 1.76
CA ASN A 14 -27.68 -18.38 2.75
C ASN A 14 -26.32 -18.02 3.35
N ALA A 15 -25.35 -17.65 2.51
CA ALA A 15 -24.02 -17.23 2.98
C ALA A 15 -24.08 -15.93 3.80
N TYR A 16 -24.89 -14.96 3.37
CA TYR A 16 -25.12 -13.72 4.10
C TYR A 16 -25.74 -13.99 5.47
N ASN A 17 -26.84 -14.75 5.54
CA ASN A 17 -27.49 -15.09 6.80
C ASN A 17 -26.49 -15.78 7.75
N ASN A 18 -25.72 -16.74 7.25
CA ASN A 18 -24.70 -17.41 8.06
C ASN A 18 -23.60 -16.45 8.56
N SER A 19 -23.18 -15.47 7.75
CA SER A 19 -22.17 -14.48 8.14
C SER A 19 -22.60 -13.54 9.26
N VAL A 20 -23.93 -13.36 9.43
CA VAL A 20 -24.53 -12.48 10.44
C VAL A 20 -24.95 -13.28 11.68
N GLU A 21 -25.58 -14.44 11.47
CA GLU A 21 -26.08 -15.29 12.55
C GLU A 21 -24.96 -16.10 13.24
N ASN A 22 -23.94 -16.52 12.49
CA ASN A 22 -22.80 -17.31 12.98
C ASN A 22 -21.46 -16.67 12.56
N PRO A 23 -21.17 -15.41 12.95
CA PRO A 23 -20.07 -14.64 12.40
C PRO A 23 -18.70 -15.27 12.69
N GLU A 24 -18.46 -15.78 13.89
CA GLU A 24 -17.17 -16.37 14.24
C GLU A 24 -16.86 -17.61 13.39
N GLN A 25 -17.82 -18.51 13.22
CA GLN A 25 -17.62 -19.69 12.37
C GLN A 25 -17.41 -19.28 10.91
N PHE A 26 -18.32 -18.48 10.36
CA PHE A 26 -18.26 -18.10 8.94
C PHE A 26 -16.96 -17.37 8.60
N TRP A 27 -16.56 -16.39 9.40
CA TRP A 27 -15.37 -15.59 9.13
C TRP A 27 -14.07 -16.33 9.43
N ALA A 28 -14.05 -17.29 10.36
CA ALA A 28 -12.93 -18.21 10.52
C ALA A 28 -12.68 -19.02 9.24
N GLU A 29 -13.74 -19.59 8.64
CA GLU A 29 -13.65 -20.35 7.38
C GLU A 29 -13.14 -19.48 6.21
N GLN A 30 -13.51 -18.19 6.17
CA GLN A 30 -12.99 -17.27 5.15
C GLN A 30 -11.53 -16.91 5.40
N ALA A 31 -11.18 -16.59 6.65
CA ALA A 31 -9.83 -16.20 7.04
C ALA A 31 -8.84 -17.37 6.94
N ASP A 32 -9.31 -18.62 7.05
CA ASP A 32 -8.51 -19.83 6.86
C ASP A 32 -7.87 -19.94 5.48
N LYS A 33 -8.41 -19.21 4.49
CA LYS A 33 -7.89 -19.17 3.12
C LYS A 33 -6.64 -18.32 2.95
N PHE A 34 -6.26 -17.57 3.97
CA PHE A 34 -5.03 -16.79 4.00
C PHE A 34 -3.89 -17.64 4.55
N THR A 35 -2.67 -17.30 4.16
CA THR A 35 -1.44 -17.80 4.77
C THR A 35 -1.20 -17.06 6.07
N TRP A 36 -1.31 -17.77 7.19
CA TRP A 36 -1.02 -17.27 8.53
C TRP A 36 0.31 -17.81 9.01
N LYS A 37 1.11 -16.98 9.67
CA LYS A 37 2.30 -17.42 10.40
C LYS A 37 1.95 -18.01 11.75
N GLN A 38 0.91 -17.47 12.37
CA GLN A 38 0.32 -17.96 13.61
C GLN A 38 -1.19 -17.82 13.48
N LYS A 39 -1.93 -18.90 13.77
CA LYS A 39 -3.39 -18.83 13.83
C LYS A 39 -3.84 -18.01 15.02
N TRP A 40 -4.98 -17.36 14.86
CA TRP A 40 -5.63 -16.60 15.92
C TRP A 40 -6.12 -17.51 17.04
N ASP A 41 -6.25 -16.94 18.23
CA ASP A 41 -6.82 -17.61 19.41
C ASP A 41 -8.33 -17.34 19.50
N LYS A 42 -8.77 -16.16 19.03
CA LYS A 42 -10.17 -15.73 19.04
C LYS A 42 -10.54 -15.03 17.74
N VAL A 43 -11.68 -15.39 17.15
CA VAL A 43 -12.09 -14.86 15.84
C VAL A 43 -12.60 -13.43 15.95
N LEU A 44 -13.47 -13.15 16.93
CA LEU A 44 -14.11 -11.85 17.06
C LEU A 44 -14.30 -11.50 18.54
N GLU A 45 -13.96 -10.27 18.88
CA GLU A 45 -14.29 -9.65 20.17
C GLU A 45 -14.68 -8.19 19.92
N TRP A 46 -15.84 -7.78 20.41
CA TRP A 46 -16.31 -6.42 20.17
C TRP A 46 -17.09 -5.86 21.35
N ASN A 47 -17.00 -4.54 21.49
CA ASN A 47 -17.73 -3.72 22.44
C ASN A 47 -17.97 -2.33 21.82
N PHE A 48 -19.20 -2.05 21.40
CA PHE A 48 -19.57 -0.75 20.83
C PHE A 48 -19.76 0.35 21.88
N LYS A 49 -19.75 0.05 23.19
CA LYS A 49 -19.73 1.08 24.24
C LYS A 49 -18.36 1.74 24.34
N GLU A 50 -17.28 0.96 24.17
CA GLU A 50 -15.88 1.44 24.18
C GLU A 50 -15.28 1.58 22.76
N PRO A 51 -16.11 1.66 21.72
CA PRO A 51 -15.81 1.25 20.32
C PRO A 51 -14.57 0.37 20.09
N LYS A 52 -14.45 -0.74 20.82
CA LYS A 52 -13.34 -1.70 20.64
C LYS A 52 -13.81 -2.88 19.82
N VAL A 53 -13.15 -3.12 18.70
CA VAL A 53 -13.41 -4.29 17.85
C VAL A 53 -12.07 -4.92 17.49
N LYS A 54 -11.94 -6.22 17.77
CA LYS A 54 -10.79 -7.04 17.42
C LYS A 54 -11.25 -8.22 16.59
N TRP A 55 -10.56 -8.45 15.49
CA TRP A 55 -10.73 -9.62 14.65
C TRP A 55 -9.43 -10.42 14.65
N PHE A 56 -9.56 -11.74 14.78
CA PHE A 56 -8.46 -12.71 14.72
C PHE A 56 -7.35 -12.38 15.74
N ASP A 57 -7.75 -12.10 17.00
CA ASP A 57 -6.80 -11.77 18.07
C ASP A 57 -5.81 -12.93 18.29
N GLY A 58 -4.55 -12.60 18.55
CA GLY A 58 -3.43 -13.54 18.56
C GLY A 58 -2.92 -13.97 17.18
N GLY A 59 -3.68 -13.72 16.10
CA GLY A 59 -3.30 -14.08 14.73
C GLY A 59 -2.12 -13.24 14.22
N LYS A 60 -1.19 -13.89 13.51
CA LYS A 60 -0.05 -13.20 12.86
C LYS A 60 0.04 -13.59 11.40
N LEU A 61 0.11 -12.59 10.54
CA LEU A 61 0.38 -12.75 9.11
C LEU A 61 1.19 -11.56 8.58
N ASN A 62 1.68 -11.69 7.35
CA ASN A 62 2.10 -10.55 6.54
C ASN A 62 1.22 -10.51 5.28
N ILE A 63 0.63 -9.36 4.96
CA ILE A 63 -0.26 -9.26 3.81
C ILE A 63 0.48 -9.48 2.49
N THR A 64 1.76 -9.12 2.39
CA THR A 64 2.55 -9.33 1.17
C THR A 64 2.83 -10.81 0.89
N GLU A 65 2.89 -11.66 1.92
CA GLU A 65 3.01 -13.11 1.72
C GLU A 65 1.74 -13.70 1.09
N ASN A 66 0.59 -13.10 1.38
CA ASN A 66 -0.70 -13.45 0.80
C ASN A 66 -0.89 -12.85 -0.61
N CYS A 67 -0.35 -11.66 -0.86
CA CYS A 67 -0.47 -10.98 -2.15
C CYS A 67 0.61 -11.40 -3.17
N LEU A 68 1.79 -11.86 -2.72
CA LEU A 68 2.95 -12.12 -3.56
C LEU A 68 3.54 -13.51 -3.31
N ASP A 69 4.12 -13.74 -2.13
CA ASP A 69 5.00 -14.89 -1.86
C ASP A 69 4.31 -16.23 -2.15
N ARG A 70 3.07 -16.43 -1.68
CA ARG A 70 2.31 -17.68 -1.91
C ARG A 70 2.00 -17.98 -3.38
N HIS A 71 2.14 -16.98 -4.26
CA HIS A 71 1.86 -17.12 -5.69
C HIS A 71 3.11 -17.41 -6.52
N LEU A 72 4.31 -17.30 -5.95
CA LEU A 72 5.58 -17.41 -6.70
C LEU A 72 5.78 -18.78 -7.34
N GLU A 73 5.47 -19.86 -6.60
CA GLU A 73 5.70 -21.23 -7.07
C GLU A 73 4.79 -21.61 -8.24
N THR A 74 3.50 -21.23 -8.17
CA THR A 74 2.48 -21.69 -9.11
C THR A 74 2.12 -20.67 -10.18
N ARG A 75 2.38 -19.38 -9.94
CA ARG A 75 1.96 -18.25 -10.77
C ARG A 75 3.05 -17.18 -10.92
N GLY A 76 4.30 -17.52 -10.64
CA GLY A 76 5.43 -16.58 -10.64
C GLY A 76 5.53 -15.75 -11.92
N ASP A 77 5.39 -16.37 -13.08
CA ASP A 77 5.52 -15.72 -14.40
C ASP A 77 4.19 -15.12 -14.91
N LYS A 78 3.10 -15.23 -14.14
CA LYS A 78 1.82 -14.60 -14.50
C LYS A 78 1.90 -13.11 -14.19
N THR A 79 1.38 -12.27 -15.10
CA THR A 79 1.22 -10.83 -14.86
C THR A 79 0.41 -10.57 -13.59
N ALA A 80 1.01 -9.83 -12.65
CA ALA A 80 0.41 -9.34 -11.42
C ALA A 80 -0.08 -7.89 -11.60
N ILE A 81 0.74 -7.04 -12.21
CA ILE A 81 0.38 -5.65 -12.57
C ILE A 81 0.49 -5.49 -14.08
N LEU A 82 -0.59 -5.02 -14.69
CA LEU A 82 -0.62 -4.44 -16.03
C LEU A 82 -0.85 -2.94 -15.85
N TRP A 83 0.17 -2.15 -16.16
CA TRP A 83 0.09 -0.69 -16.10
C TRP A 83 0.04 -0.13 -17.51
N VAL A 84 -1.03 0.62 -17.76
CA VAL A 84 -1.24 1.33 -19.02
C VAL A 84 -0.80 2.78 -18.80
N PRO A 85 0.18 3.28 -19.58
CA PRO A 85 0.65 4.65 -19.47
C PRO A 85 -0.44 5.69 -19.78
N ASN A 86 -0.15 6.95 -19.45
CA ASN A 86 -1.01 8.08 -19.83
C ASN A 86 -1.11 8.27 -21.35
N GLU A 87 0.01 8.06 -22.06
CA GLU A 87 0.08 8.21 -23.50
C GLU A 87 -0.57 7.00 -24.20
N PRO A 88 -1.61 7.18 -25.04
CA PRO A 88 -2.37 6.07 -25.63
C PRO A 88 -1.53 5.09 -26.44
N ASP A 89 -0.48 5.58 -27.10
CA ASP A 89 0.38 4.78 -27.98
C ASP A 89 1.64 4.26 -27.28
N ALA A 90 1.83 4.58 -25.99
CA ALA A 90 2.96 4.07 -25.24
C ALA A 90 2.74 2.61 -24.83
N GLN A 91 3.85 1.87 -24.77
CA GLN A 91 3.81 0.45 -24.44
C GLN A 91 3.41 0.23 -22.98
N ASP A 92 2.45 -0.67 -22.76
CA ASP A 92 2.09 -1.17 -21.43
C ASP A 92 3.31 -1.71 -20.68
N LYS A 93 3.42 -1.38 -19.39
CA LYS A 93 4.39 -2.01 -18.50
C LYS A 93 3.72 -3.16 -17.76
N LYS A 94 4.38 -4.32 -17.76
CA LYS A 94 3.91 -5.53 -17.09
C LYS A 94 4.90 -5.92 -16.02
N PHE A 95 4.37 -6.35 -14.88
CA PHE A 95 5.14 -7.03 -13.84
C PHE A 95 4.50 -8.38 -13.59
N THR A 96 5.27 -9.43 -13.77
CA THR A 96 4.93 -10.76 -13.26
C THR A 96 4.94 -10.77 -11.73
N TYR A 97 4.35 -11.79 -11.10
CA TYR A 97 4.44 -11.94 -9.63
C TYR A 97 5.90 -11.98 -9.16
N LYS A 98 6.78 -12.64 -9.92
CA LYS A 98 8.21 -12.77 -9.61
C LYS A 98 8.95 -11.43 -9.70
N GLU A 99 8.71 -10.66 -10.75
CA GLU A 99 9.30 -9.32 -10.90
C GLU A 99 8.78 -8.35 -9.84
N LEU A 100 7.46 -8.33 -9.60
CA LEU A 100 6.86 -7.49 -8.57
C LEU A 100 7.41 -7.84 -7.19
N PHE A 101 7.54 -9.13 -6.87
CA PHE A 101 8.15 -9.59 -5.63
C PHE A 101 9.58 -9.08 -5.47
N ASN A 102 10.40 -9.16 -6.51
CA ASN A 102 11.79 -8.69 -6.46
C ASN A 102 11.86 -7.18 -6.22
N GLU A 103 11.07 -6.38 -6.94
CA GLU A 103 11.04 -4.92 -6.75
C GLU A 103 10.53 -4.53 -5.36
N VAL A 104 9.49 -5.20 -4.85
CA VAL A 104 8.98 -4.99 -3.48
C VAL A 104 10.04 -5.30 -2.44
N ASN A 105 10.78 -6.41 -2.57
CA ASN A 105 11.86 -6.75 -1.63
C ASN A 105 13.03 -5.78 -1.72
N LYS A 106 13.41 -5.36 -2.93
CA LYS A 106 14.47 -4.38 -3.16
C LYS A 106 14.13 -3.05 -2.48
N PHE A 107 12.93 -2.54 -2.71
CA PHE A 107 12.51 -1.28 -2.11
C PHE A 107 12.30 -1.41 -0.59
N ALA A 108 11.75 -2.52 -0.09
CA ALA A 108 11.64 -2.80 1.35
C ALA A 108 13.01 -2.82 2.04
N ASN A 109 14.04 -3.34 1.39
CA ASN A 109 15.41 -3.28 1.90
C ASN A 109 15.98 -1.86 1.87
N GLY A 110 15.66 -1.08 0.84
CA GLY A 110 15.95 0.36 0.79
C GLY A 110 15.34 1.12 1.97
N LEU A 111 14.04 0.94 2.23
CA LEU A 111 13.33 1.56 3.37
C LEU A 111 13.97 1.19 4.72
N LYS A 112 14.31 -0.09 4.92
CA LYS A 112 15.02 -0.53 6.14
C LYS A 112 16.40 0.12 6.27
N LYS A 113 17.15 0.28 5.16
CA LYS A 113 18.46 0.96 5.15
C LYS A 113 18.32 2.44 5.52
N GLN A 114 17.23 3.08 5.13
CA GLN A 114 16.87 4.44 5.55
C GLN A 114 16.25 4.51 6.96
N GLY A 115 16.27 3.41 7.72
CA GLY A 115 15.86 3.40 9.12
C GLY A 115 14.35 3.32 9.37
N ILE A 116 13.55 2.97 8.37
CA ILE A 116 12.11 2.70 8.55
C ILE A 116 11.92 1.37 9.29
N LYS A 117 11.11 1.39 10.35
CA LYS A 117 10.81 0.24 11.22
C LYS A 117 9.32 -0.08 11.23
N LYS A 118 8.97 -1.23 11.82
CA LYS A 118 7.57 -1.59 12.07
C LYS A 118 6.87 -0.49 12.86
N GLY A 119 5.70 -0.07 12.37
CA GLY A 119 4.93 1.03 12.92
C GLY A 119 5.23 2.37 12.28
N ASP A 120 6.42 2.60 11.71
CA ASP A 120 6.74 3.90 11.10
C ASP A 120 5.77 4.30 9.99
N ARG A 121 5.39 5.59 9.96
CA ARG A 121 4.45 6.15 8.99
C ARG A 121 5.21 6.70 7.79
N VAL A 122 4.81 6.25 6.60
CA VAL A 122 5.42 6.64 5.33
C VAL A 122 4.32 7.20 4.43
N ILE A 123 4.42 8.48 4.08
CA ILE A 123 3.47 9.15 3.20
C ILE A 123 3.86 8.89 1.75
N PHE A 124 2.86 8.60 0.91
CA PHE A 124 3.00 8.55 -0.54
C PHE A 124 2.25 9.73 -1.16
N TYR A 125 2.96 10.54 -1.94
CA TYR A 125 2.38 11.59 -2.77
C TYR A 125 2.85 11.38 -4.21
N MET A 126 2.24 10.38 -4.87
CA MET A 126 2.68 9.86 -6.17
C MET A 126 1.48 9.65 -7.12
N PRO A 127 1.72 9.68 -8.45
CA PRO A 127 0.72 9.30 -9.43
C PRO A 127 0.42 7.80 -9.43
N MET A 128 -0.57 7.41 -10.24
CA MET A 128 -0.94 6.01 -10.47
C MET A 128 0.09 5.29 -11.36
N ILE A 129 1.28 5.08 -10.82
CA ILE A 129 2.39 4.35 -11.45
C ILE A 129 2.72 3.08 -10.67
N PRO A 130 3.38 2.08 -11.28
CA PRO A 130 3.67 0.80 -10.62
C PRO A 130 4.45 0.96 -9.32
N ASP A 131 5.34 1.95 -9.28
CA ASP A 131 6.19 2.29 -8.13
C ASP A 131 5.38 2.66 -6.88
N LEU A 132 4.16 3.21 -7.02
CA LEU A 132 3.24 3.42 -5.90
C LEU A 132 2.81 2.09 -5.27
N ALA A 133 2.43 1.11 -6.10
CA ALA A 133 2.03 -0.21 -5.62
C ALA A 133 3.22 -0.97 -5.01
N ILE A 134 4.40 -0.90 -5.65
CA ILE A 134 5.65 -1.47 -5.16
C ILE A 134 6.00 -0.88 -3.78
N GLY A 135 5.94 0.45 -3.65
CA GLY A 135 6.23 1.16 -2.41
C GLY A 135 5.25 0.84 -1.28
N MET A 136 3.95 0.81 -1.57
CA MET A 136 2.91 0.43 -0.62
C MET A 136 3.14 -0.99 -0.09
N LEU A 137 3.36 -1.95 -1.00
CA LEU A 137 3.63 -3.34 -0.63
C LEU A 137 4.95 -3.46 0.15
N ALA A 138 5.99 -2.70 -0.21
CA ALA A 138 7.24 -2.69 0.54
C ALA A 138 7.06 -2.22 1.99
N CYS A 139 6.26 -1.16 2.22
CA CYS A 139 5.93 -0.71 3.57
C CYS A 139 5.20 -1.81 4.35
N ALA A 140 4.16 -2.40 3.76
CA ALA A 140 3.40 -3.49 4.38
C ALA A 140 4.29 -4.72 4.68
N ARG A 141 5.28 -5.01 3.82
CA ARG A 141 6.22 -6.12 4.00
C ARG A 141 7.07 -5.96 5.26
N ILE A 142 7.50 -4.74 5.58
CA ILE A 142 8.34 -4.46 6.75
C ILE A 142 7.53 -4.03 7.98
N GLY A 143 6.19 -3.98 7.85
CA GLY A 143 5.28 -3.57 8.91
C GLY A 143 5.23 -2.06 9.15
N ALA A 144 5.72 -1.26 8.21
CA ALA A 144 5.49 0.19 8.19
C ALA A 144 4.03 0.48 7.77
N ILE A 145 3.53 1.64 8.16
CA ILE A 145 2.18 2.11 7.87
C ILE A 145 2.26 3.08 6.70
N HIS A 146 1.80 2.65 5.53
CA HIS A 146 1.72 3.54 4.36
C HIS A 146 0.48 4.44 4.44
N SER A 147 0.64 5.72 4.19
CA SER A 147 -0.45 6.70 4.09
C SER A 147 -0.45 7.34 2.71
N ILE A 148 -1.46 7.02 1.89
CA ILE A 148 -1.50 7.45 0.49
C ILE A 148 -2.29 8.75 0.38
N VAL A 149 -1.63 9.81 -0.06
CA VAL A 149 -2.23 11.11 -0.32
C VAL A 149 -2.35 11.29 -1.82
N PHE A 150 -3.56 11.58 -2.28
CA PHE A 150 -3.81 11.77 -3.71
C PHE A 150 -2.97 12.92 -4.28
N ALA A 151 -2.17 12.64 -5.31
CA ALA A 151 -1.23 13.57 -5.97
C ALA A 151 -1.91 14.70 -6.80
N GLY A 152 -3.07 15.15 -6.37
CA GLY A 152 -3.75 16.36 -6.83
C GLY A 152 -4.18 17.28 -5.69
N PHE A 153 -3.88 16.94 -4.44
CA PHE A 153 -4.11 17.82 -3.29
C PHE A 153 -3.10 18.95 -3.22
N SER A 154 -3.47 20.05 -2.56
CA SER A 154 -2.59 21.19 -2.28
C SER A 154 -1.47 20.84 -1.29
N ALA A 155 -0.43 21.67 -1.24
CA ALA A 155 0.66 21.56 -0.26
C ALA A 155 0.14 21.56 1.18
N GLN A 156 -0.80 22.46 1.52
CA GLN A 156 -1.42 22.48 2.85
C GLN A 156 -2.12 21.15 3.19
N SER A 157 -2.91 20.60 2.25
CA SER A 157 -3.59 19.32 2.44
C SER A 157 -2.60 18.16 2.66
N LEU A 158 -1.42 18.22 2.02
CA LEU A 158 -0.35 17.24 2.22
C LEU A 158 0.32 17.44 3.58
N ALA A 159 0.68 18.68 3.94
CA ALA A 159 1.31 19.02 5.21
C ALA A 159 0.46 18.59 6.41
N ASP A 160 -0.84 18.89 6.39
CA ASP A 160 -1.77 18.48 7.48
C ASP A 160 -1.73 16.97 7.72
N ARG A 161 -1.64 16.17 6.65
CA ARG A 161 -1.58 14.70 6.73
C ARG A 161 -0.22 14.18 7.18
N ILE A 162 0.86 14.84 6.77
CA ILE A 162 2.21 14.51 7.23
C ILE A 162 2.31 14.76 8.74
N ILE A 163 1.83 15.92 9.20
CA ILE A 163 1.85 16.35 10.60
C ILE A 163 0.96 15.44 11.44
N ASP A 164 -0.28 15.19 11.04
CA ASP A 164 -1.20 14.30 11.77
C ASP A 164 -0.63 12.88 11.91
N ALA A 165 -0.07 12.34 10.82
CA ALA A 165 0.52 11.02 10.82
C ALA A 165 1.91 10.96 11.49
N GLN A 166 2.53 12.10 11.84
CA GLN A 166 3.93 12.18 12.26
C GLN A 166 4.82 11.33 11.35
N ALA A 167 4.67 11.55 10.04
CA ALA A 167 5.28 10.72 9.02
C ALA A 167 6.80 10.91 9.00
N LYS A 168 7.54 9.80 9.05
CA LYS A 168 9.00 9.80 9.08
C LYS A 168 9.63 10.01 7.70
N MET A 169 8.89 9.68 6.65
CA MET A 169 9.35 9.72 5.27
C MET A 169 8.19 10.06 4.34
N VAL A 170 8.51 10.82 3.29
CA VAL A 170 7.63 11.05 2.14
C VAL A 170 8.24 10.35 0.93
N ILE A 171 7.41 9.69 0.13
CA ILE A 171 7.79 9.11 -1.16
C ILE A 171 6.95 9.81 -2.22
N CYS A 172 7.60 10.43 -3.20
CA CYS A 172 6.94 11.17 -4.25
C CYS A 172 7.54 10.86 -5.62
N SER A 173 6.95 11.43 -6.67
CA SER A 173 7.59 11.50 -7.99
C SER A 173 8.08 12.92 -8.27
N ASP A 174 8.94 13.06 -9.28
CA ASP A 174 9.28 14.35 -9.86
C ASP A 174 8.01 15.08 -10.35
N TYR A 175 7.28 14.46 -11.28
CA TYR A 175 6.06 14.97 -11.89
C TYR A 175 5.01 13.87 -12.12
N ASN A 176 3.83 14.27 -12.57
CA ASN A 176 2.73 13.40 -12.98
C ASN A 176 2.17 13.83 -14.35
N SER A 177 2.31 12.96 -15.35
CA SER A 177 1.60 13.08 -16.63
C SER A 177 0.16 12.59 -16.49
N ARG A 178 -0.81 13.50 -16.62
CA ARG A 178 -2.24 13.18 -16.56
C ARG A 178 -3.03 13.93 -17.63
N GLY A 179 -3.54 13.20 -18.61
CA GLY A 179 -3.98 13.78 -19.88
C GLY A 179 -2.84 14.58 -20.50
N ALA A 180 -3.12 15.77 -21.00
CA ALA A 180 -2.09 16.68 -21.54
C ALA A 180 -1.30 17.44 -20.46
N LYS A 181 -1.60 17.26 -19.16
CA LYS A 181 -0.98 18.05 -18.09
C LYS A 181 0.23 17.34 -17.51
N ASN A 182 1.28 18.10 -17.24
CA ASN A 182 2.43 17.66 -16.45
C ASN A 182 2.42 18.40 -15.10
N ILE A 183 2.06 17.70 -14.03
CA ILE A 183 1.84 18.28 -12.69
C ILE A 183 3.13 18.19 -11.87
N PRO A 184 3.65 19.29 -11.28
CA PRO A 184 4.91 19.30 -10.53
C PRO A 184 4.74 18.72 -9.12
N VAL A 185 4.80 17.40 -9.01
CA VAL A 185 4.55 16.65 -7.76
C VAL A 185 5.58 16.99 -6.70
N LYS A 186 6.88 16.94 -7.02
CA LYS A 186 7.96 17.25 -6.07
C LYS A 186 7.86 18.66 -5.51
N LYS A 187 7.48 19.64 -6.34
CA LYS A 187 7.27 21.02 -5.88
C LYS A 187 6.21 21.11 -4.77
N VAL A 188 5.10 20.38 -4.90
CA VAL A 188 4.05 20.39 -3.87
C VAL A 188 4.54 19.75 -2.57
N VAL A 189 5.41 18.74 -2.66
CA VAL A 189 6.06 18.16 -1.48
C VAL A 189 6.96 19.18 -0.82
N ASP A 190 7.82 19.87 -1.57
CA ASP A 190 8.72 20.89 -1.02
C ASP A 190 7.92 22.01 -0.32
N ASP A 191 6.90 22.55 -1.00
CA ASP A 191 6.02 23.57 -0.44
C ASP A 191 5.32 23.07 0.84
N ALA A 192 4.97 21.78 0.93
CA ALA A 192 4.35 21.20 2.13
C ALA A 192 5.35 21.03 3.29
N LEU A 193 6.60 20.68 2.99
CA LEU A 193 7.63 20.48 4.01
C LEU A 193 7.99 21.80 4.72
N GLU A 194 7.90 22.93 4.01
CA GLU A 194 8.06 24.27 4.59
C GLU A 194 6.96 24.64 5.60
N MET A 195 5.88 23.88 5.69
CA MET A 195 4.73 24.14 6.56
C MET A 195 4.81 23.43 7.93
N GLY A 196 6.03 23.08 8.40
CA GLY A 196 6.25 22.49 9.73
C GLY A 196 6.19 20.96 9.78
N CYS A 197 6.64 20.29 8.71
CA CYS A 197 6.67 18.83 8.62
C CYS A 197 7.92 18.21 9.29
N ASP A 198 8.25 18.64 10.51
CA ASP A 198 9.56 18.37 11.17
C ASP A 198 9.85 16.88 11.45
N SER A 199 8.81 16.04 11.40
CA SER A 199 8.96 14.58 11.58
C SER A 199 9.58 13.87 10.37
N VAL A 200 9.58 14.50 9.19
CA VAL A 200 10.12 13.94 7.96
C VAL A 200 11.64 14.00 7.97
N GLN A 201 12.28 12.85 7.83
CA GLN A 201 13.74 12.71 7.82
C GLN A 201 14.31 12.63 6.41
N ASN A 202 13.56 12.02 5.50
CA ASN A 202 13.98 11.79 4.12
C ASN A 202 12.78 11.84 3.17
N VAL A 203 13.06 12.25 1.93
CA VAL A 203 12.11 12.24 0.82
C VAL A 203 12.68 11.35 -0.28
N VAL A 204 11.97 10.27 -0.63
CA VAL A 204 12.37 9.42 -1.76
C VAL A 204 11.70 9.96 -3.02
N VAL A 205 12.49 10.28 -4.04
CA VAL A 205 11.99 10.89 -5.28
C VAL A 205 12.11 9.92 -6.44
N HIS A 206 10.98 9.42 -6.92
CA HIS A 206 10.93 8.61 -8.13
C HIS A 206 10.98 9.48 -9.39
N LYS A 207 11.95 9.24 -10.27
CA LYS A 207 12.04 9.86 -11.58
C LYS A 207 10.99 9.26 -12.53
N ASN A 208 9.79 9.84 -12.57
CA ASN A 208 8.66 9.39 -13.37
C ASN A 208 8.71 9.95 -14.80
N THR A 209 8.81 11.28 -14.94
CA THR A 209 8.83 11.93 -16.26
C THR A 209 10.21 12.45 -16.66
N GLY A 210 11.11 12.60 -15.69
CA GLY A 210 12.43 13.16 -15.88
C GLY A 210 12.47 14.68 -15.98
N GLY A 211 11.43 15.37 -15.54
CA GLY A 211 11.42 16.83 -15.46
C GLY A 211 12.38 17.38 -14.40
N ASP A 212 12.80 18.63 -14.58
CA ASP A 212 13.69 19.31 -13.65
C ASP A 212 13.00 19.58 -12.33
N ILE A 213 13.66 19.24 -11.23
CA ILE A 213 13.17 19.44 -9.86
C ILE A 213 14.22 20.17 -9.04
N TYR A 214 13.76 20.87 -8.01
CA TYR A 214 14.65 21.27 -6.93
C TYR A 214 15.04 20.03 -6.11
N TRP A 215 16.34 19.85 -5.92
CA TRP A 215 16.91 18.75 -5.15
C TRP A 215 17.55 19.29 -3.88
N ASN A 216 17.07 18.83 -2.73
CA ASN A 216 17.59 19.16 -1.42
C ASN A 216 18.50 18.03 -0.92
N ASP A 217 19.82 18.19 -1.09
CA ASP A 217 20.84 17.19 -0.69
C ASP A 217 20.77 16.76 0.79
N ALA A 218 20.11 17.53 1.65
CA ALA A 218 19.97 17.19 3.07
C ALA A 218 18.92 16.10 3.33
N ILE A 219 17.89 15.96 2.48
CA ILE A 219 16.75 15.07 2.73
C ILE A 219 16.33 14.22 1.53
N ASP A 220 16.58 14.67 0.30
CA ASP A 220 16.15 14.01 -0.92
C ASP A 220 17.08 12.84 -1.28
N ILE A 221 16.48 11.71 -1.66
CA ILE A 221 17.17 10.47 -2.06
C ILE A 221 16.50 9.76 -3.23
#